data_AF-A0A1I3NMB1-F1
#
_entry.id   AF-A0A1I3NMB1-F1
#
_cell.length_a   1.000
_cell.length_b   1.000
_cell.length_c   1.000
_cell.angle_alpha   90.00
_cell.angle_beta   90.00
_cell.angle_gamma   90.00
#
_symmetry.space_group_name_H-M   'P 1'
#
loop_
_entity.id
_entity.type
_entity.pdbx_description
1 polymer ?
#
loop_
_entity_poly.entity_id
_entity_poly.type
_entity_poly.pdbx_seq_one_letter_code
_entity_poly.pdbx_strand_id
1 'polypeptide(L)'
;MPKATNADDQDGPDGVQIDLISSERMDGMASMEKIRMILDGVHEGNIVILEEGLTPDEESQLIEVTMAEISPDEFNGIEIETYPKPGGGDSSLLGRIMGSEQADAKLTVIGPANRIETLHKDETLISALVSHN
;
A
#
# COMPACT_ATOMS: atom_id res chain seq x y z
N MET A 1 -21.23 22.28 -4.44
CA MET A 1 -21.53 20.84 -4.50
C MET A 1 -20.49 20.20 -5.40
N PRO A 2 -19.56 19.37 -4.89
CA PRO A 2 -18.66 18.63 -5.77
C PRO A 2 -19.45 17.57 -6.53
N LYS A 3 -19.22 17.45 -7.84
CA LYS A 3 -19.82 16.40 -8.68
C LYS A 3 -18.98 15.13 -8.50
N ALA A 4 -19.65 13.99 -8.27
CA ALA A 4 -19.03 12.69 -8.44
C ALA A 4 -18.67 12.51 -9.92
N THR A 5 -17.40 12.19 -10.21
CA THR A 5 -16.94 11.81 -11.54
C THR A 5 -17.46 10.39 -11.82
N ASN A 6 -18.10 10.19 -12.96
CA ASN A 6 -18.61 8.88 -13.35
C ASN A 6 -17.45 8.01 -13.84
N ALA A 7 -17.54 6.69 -13.61
CA ALA A 7 -16.51 5.70 -13.89
C ALA A 7 -16.23 5.42 -15.40
N ASP A 8 -16.76 6.25 -16.31
CA ASP A 8 -16.67 6.04 -17.76
C ASP A 8 -15.85 7.11 -18.51
N ASP A 9 -15.18 8.03 -17.80
CA ASP A 9 -14.25 8.99 -18.42
C ASP A 9 -12.86 8.34 -18.61
N GLN A 10 -12.74 7.41 -19.56
CA GLN A 10 -11.46 6.78 -19.99
C GLN A 10 -10.58 7.67 -20.89
N ASP A 11 -10.56 8.97 -20.65
CA ASP A 11 -9.61 9.89 -21.30
C ASP A 11 -9.19 10.99 -20.31
N GLY A 12 -8.24 10.65 -19.44
CA GLY A 12 -7.55 11.59 -18.53
C GLY A 12 -6.02 11.44 -18.67
N PRO A 13 -5.25 12.54 -18.68
CA PRO A 13 -3.84 12.55 -19.04
C PRO A 13 -2.97 12.00 -17.91
N ASP A 14 -1.94 11.21 -18.24
CA ASP A 14 -0.69 11.03 -17.48
C ASP A 14 -0.82 11.09 -15.94
N GLY A 15 -1.80 10.37 -15.38
CA GLY A 15 -2.14 10.43 -13.97
C GLY A 15 -1.66 9.18 -13.24
N VAL A 16 -1.04 9.35 -12.08
CA VAL A 16 -0.82 8.25 -11.13
C VAL A 16 -2.03 8.18 -10.22
N GLN A 17 -2.78 7.08 -10.28
CA GLN A 17 -3.87 6.81 -9.36
C GLN A 17 -3.31 6.25 -8.05
N ILE A 18 -3.83 6.75 -6.92
CA ILE A 18 -3.46 6.33 -5.58
C ILE A 18 -4.73 5.88 -4.85
N ASP A 19 -4.76 4.62 -4.45
CA ASP A 19 -5.87 4.02 -3.72
C ASP A 19 -5.49 3.84 -2.25
N LEU A 20 -6.20 4.53 -1.35
CA LEU A 20 -6.01 4.39 0.10
C LEU A 20 -7.07 3.43 0.66
N ILE A 21 -6.61 2.35 1.27
CA ILE A 21 -7.42 1.27 1.81
C ILE A 21 -7.40 1.35 3.35
N SER A 22 -8.58 1.50 3.94
CA SER A 22 -8.73 1.58 5.40
C SER A 22 -8.56 0.22 6.08
N SER A 23 -8.16 0.23 7.35
CA SER A 23 -8.06 -0.99 8.16
C SER A 23 -9.40 -1.72 8.27
N GLU A 24 -10.50 -0.98 8.45
CA GLU A 24 -11.86 -1.56 8.50
C GLU A 24 -12.21 -2.36 7.24
N ARG A 25 -11.78 -1.90 6.07
CA ARG A 25 -11.98 -2.63 4.81
C ARG A 25 -11.15 -3.91 4.76
N MET A 26 -9.93 -3.86 5.28
CA MET A 26 -9.01 -5.00 5.32
C MET A 26 -9.46 -6.06 6.31
N ASP A 27 -9.96 -5.67 7.48
CA ASP A 27 -10.40 -6.59 8.55
C ASP A 27 -11.54 -7.53 8.11
N GLY A 28 -12.37 -7.09 7.17
CA GLY A 28 -13.45 -7.88 6.61
C GLY A 28 -13.04 -8.91 5.56
N MET A 29 -11.77 -8.93 5.13
CA MET A 29 -11.29 -9.73 4.01
C MET A 29 -10.44 -10.92 4.47
N ALA A 30 -10.59 -12.07 3.81
CA ALA A 30 -9.64 -13.16 3.94
C ALA A 30 -8.28 -12.78 3.33
N SER A 31 -7.19 -13.40 3.79
CA SER A 31 -5.83 -13.09 3.33
C SER A 31 -5.67 -13.12 1.80
N MET A 32 -6.24 -14.13 1.13
CA MET A 32 -6.17 -14.21 -0.34
C MET A 32 -7.00 -13.12 -1.04
N GLU A 33 -8.09 -12.65 -0.43
CA GLU A 33 -8.90 -11.55 -0.97
C GLU A 33 -8.14 -10.23 -0.88
N LYS A 34 -7.45 -9.99 0.25
CA LYS A 34 -6.54 -8.84 0.40
C LYS A 34 -5.45 -8.83 -0.67
N ILE A 35 -4.81 -9.97 -0.88
CA ILE A 35 -3.71 -10.10 -1.86
C ILE A 35 -4.20 -9.80 -3.28
N ARG A 36 -5.31 -10.39 -3.70
CA ARG A 36 -5.88 -10.12 -5.04
C ARG A 36 -6.23 -8.67 -5.23
N MET A 37 -6.90 -8.05 -4.26
CA MET A 37 -7.25 -6.63 -4.32
C MET A 37 -6.00 -5.75 -4.51
N ILE A 38 -4.91 -6.05 -3.82
CA ILE A 38 -3.64 -5.32 -3.97
C ILE A 38 -3.04 -5.55 -5.36
N LEU A 39 -2.95 -6.81 -5.80
CA LEU A 39 -2.37 -7.16 -7.10
C LEU A 39 -3.16 -6.58 -8.26
N ASP A 40 -4.49 -6.63 -8.22
CA ASP A 40 -5.37 -6.06 -9.25
C ASP A 40 -5.08 -4.55 -9.42
N GLY A 41 -5.02 -3.79 -8.33
CA GLY A 41 -4.73 -2.36 -8.39
C GLY A 41 -3.31 -2.06 -8.91
N VAL A 42 -2.31 -2.81 -8.46
CA VAL A 42 -0.92 -2.59 -8.88
C VAL A 42 -0.69 -3.03 -10.33
N HIS A 43 -1.41 -4.05 -10.81
CA HIS A 43 -1.40 -4.49 -12.20
C HIS A 43 -1.98 -3.43 -13.14
N GLU A 44 -2.98 -2.65 -12.69
CA GLU A 44 -3.51 -1.49 -13.42
C GLU A 44 -2.56 -0.28 -13.40
N GLY A 45 -1.45 -0.37 -12.66
CA GLY A 45 -0.46 0.70 -12.52
C GLY A 45 -0.75 1.68 -11.38
N ASN A 46 -1.68 1.34 -10.48
CA ASN A 46 -2.06 2.17 -9.34
C ASN A 46 -1.08 1.97 -8.18
N ILE A 47 -0.97 2.98 -7.31
CA ILE A 47 -0.29 2.86 -6.01
C ILE A 47 -1.34 2.55 -4.95
N VAL A 48 -1.18 1.44 -4.24
CA VAL A 48 -2.07 1.01 -3.15
C VAL A 48 -1.43 1.36 -1.81
N ILE A 49 -2.17 2.08 -0.96
CA ILE A 49 -1.75 2.43 0.40
C ILE A 49 -2.67 1.75 1.40
N LEU A 50 -2.12 1.02 2.35
CA LEU A 50 -2.84 0.36 3.44
C LEU A 50 -2.67 1.18 4.72
N GLU A 51 -3.77 1.57 5.37
CA GLU A 51 -3.73 2.25 6.67
C GLU A 51 -3.14 1.40 7.79
N GLU A 52 -3.35 0.09 7.65
CA GLU A 52 -2.76 -0.98 8.45
C GLU A 52 -2.13 -1.99 7.48
N GLY A 53 -0.83 -2.20 7.65
CA GLY A 53 -0.04 -3.10 6.81
C GLY A 53 -0.46 -4.57 6.91
N LEU A 54 0.06 -5.36 5.98
CA LEU A 54 -0.14 -6.81 5.97
C LEU A 54 0.55 -7.46 7.17
N THR A 55 -0.01 -8.56 7.66
CA THR A 55 0.71 -9.45 8.56
C THR A 55 1.92 -10.08 7.84
N PRO A 56 2.95 -10.55 8.55
CA PRO A 56 4.12 -11.17 7.91
C PRO A 56 3.76 -12.36 6.99
N ASP A 57 2.73 -13.13 7.35
CA ASP A 57 2.26 -14.25 6.54
C ASP A 57 1.56 -13.77 5.27
N GLU A 58 0.74 -12.72 5.37
CA GLU A 58 0.09 -12.10 4.20
C GLU A 58 1.09 -11.42 3.27
N GLU A 59 2.11 -10.76 3.82
CA GLU A 59 3.19 -10.15 3.03
C GLU A 59 3.99 -11.23 2.29
N SER A 60 4.33 -12.33 2.96
CA SER A 60 5.00 -13.47 2.34
C SER A 60 4.17 -14.07 1.21
N GLN A 61 2.86 -14.21 1.43
CA GLN A 61 1.94 -14.73 0.43
C GLN A 61 1.76 -13.75 -0.75
N LEU A 62 1.72 -12.45 -0.49
CA LEU A 62 1.70 -11.43 -1.55
C LEU A 62 2.94 -11.54 -2.43
N ILE A 63 4.13 -11.68 -1.84
CA ILE A 63 5.39 -11.87 -2.57
C ILE A 63 5.33 -13.15 -3.41
N GLU A 64 4.90 -14.26 -2.83
CA GLU A 64 4.78 -15.55 -3.53
C GLU A 64 3.86 -15.47 -4.75
N VAL A 65 2.66 -14.90 -4.57
CA VAL A 65 1.68 -14.77 -5.65
C VAL A 65 2.19 -13.80 -6.72
N THR A 66 2.81 -12.69 -6.31
CA THR A 66 3.47 -11.76 -7.25
C THR A 66 4.48 -12.49 -8.12
N MET A 67 5.36 -13.31 -7.54
CA MET A 67 6.37 -14.06 -8.30
C MET A 67 5.74 -15.01 -9.34
N ALA A 68 4.55 -15.54 -9.08
CA ALA A 68 3.82 -16.36 -10.03
C ALA A 68 3.12 -15.56 -11.15
N GLU A 69 2.81 -14.28 -10.89
CA GLU A 69 2.13 -13.40 -11.83
C GLU A 69 3.09 -12.54 -12.68
N ILE A 70 4.35 -12.41 -12.30
CA ILE A 70 5.35 -11.64 -13.07
C ILE A 70 5.46 -12.19 -14.50
N SER A 71 5.29 -11.28 -15.47
CA SER A 71 5.41 -11.52 -16.90
C SER A 71 6.25 -10.40 -17.53
N PRO A 72 7.25 -10.71 -18.38
CA PRO A 72 8.18 -9.71 -18.94
C PRO A 72 7.50 -8.55 -19.67
N ASP A 73 6.31 -8.79 -20.22
CA ASP A 73 5.62 -7.84 -21.09
C ASP A 73 4.42 -7.16 -20.38
N GLU A 74 3.86 -7.76 -19.34
CA GLU A 74 2.61 -7.31 -18.70
C GLU A 74 2.81 -6.81 -17.28
N PHE A 75 3.65 -7.49 -16.47
CA PHE A 75 3.77 -7.19 -15.05
C PHE A 75 5.17 -7.48 -14.51
N ASN A 76 5.90 -6.44 -14.10
CA ASN A 76 7.28 -6.55 -13.64
C ASN A 76 7.41 -6.90 -12.15
N GLY A 77 6.30 -6.95 -11.41
CA GLY A 77 6.26 -7.20 -9.97
C GLY A 77 5.86 -5.96 -9.17
N ILE A 78 6.07 -6.03 -7.85
CA ILE A 78 5.68 -4.99 -6.89
C ILE A 78 6.88 -4.48 -6.09
N GLU A 79 6.76 -3.25 -5.61
CA GLU A 79 7.59 -2.64 -4.57
C GLU A 79 6.72 -2.45 -3.32
N ILE A 80 7.23 -2.81 -2.14
CA ILE A 80 6.51 -2.68 -0.86
C ILE A 80 7.36 -1.85 0.11
N GLU A 81 6.77 -0.80 0.67
CA GLU A 81 7.41 0.06 1.67
C GLU A 81 6.50 0.26 2.88
N THR A 82 7.02 -0.02 4.07
CA THR A 82 6.24 0.07 5.33
C THR A 82 6.79 1.14 6.26
N TYR A 83 5.92 2.06 6.64
CA TYR A 83 6.22 3.20 7.50
C TYR A 83 5.57 3.02 8.87
N PRO A 84 6.34 3.03 9.97
CA PRO A 84 5.74 3.09 11.29
C PRO A 84 5.07 4.47 11.47
N LYS A 85 3.82 4.52 11.92
CA LYS A 85 3.20 5.80 12.31
C LYS A 85 3.94 6.36 13.54
N PRO A 86 4.49 7.58 13.48
CA PRO A 86 5.03 8.22 14.68
C PRO A 86 3.87 8.70 15.57
N GLY A 87 3.52 7.90 16.58
CA GLY A 87 3.10 8.43 17.88
C GLY A 87 1.71 8.04 18.41
N GLY A 88 1.69 7.72 19.71
CA GLY A 88 0.47 7.58 20.49
C GLY A 88 0.65 7.33 22.00
N GLY A 89 1.70 7.84 22.66
CA GLY A 89 1.70 7.83 24.13
C GLY A 89 3.04 7.98 24.82
N ASP A 90 3.24 9.15 25.40
CA ASP A 90 4.13 9.38 26.54
C ASP A 90 3.68 8.47 27.71
N SER A 91 4.15 7.22 27.76
CA SER A 91 3.74 6.27 28.81
C SER A 91 4.91 5.41 29.23
N SER A 92 5.63 5.91 30.23
CA SER A 92 6.19 5.20 31.38
C SER A 92 6.65 3.74 31.17
N LEU A 93 7.83 3.45 31.72
CA LEU A 93 8.44 2.13 31.92
C LEU A 93 7.51 1.00 32.44
N LEU A 94 6.28 1.32 32.85
CA LEU A 94 5.20 0.40 33.24
C LEU A 94 4.38 -0.17 32.06
N GLY A 95 4.35 0.49 30.89
CA GLY A 95 3.58 0.05 29.71
C GLY A 95 4.15 -1.18 29.00
N ARG A 96 5.42 -1.55 29.28
CA ARG A 96 6.07 -2.73 28.69
C ARG A 96 5.77 -4.04 29.42
N ILE A 97 5.23 -3.98 30.64
CA ILE A 97 4.93 -5.17 31.47
C ILE A 97 3.46 -5.58 31.27
N MET A 98 2.60 -4.65 30.90
CA MET A 98 1.22 -4.93 30.50
C MET A 98 1.22 -4.95 28.98
N GLY A 99 1.19 -6.16 28.39
CA GLY A 99 1.28 -6.43 26.96
C GLY A 99 0.23 -5.70 26.13
N SER A 100 0.46 -4.42 25.92
CA SER A 100 -0.30 -3.60 25.00
C SER A 100 0.15 -3.99 23.61
N GLU A 101 -0.59 -4.92 23.03
CA GLU A 101 -0.76 -5.11 21.59
C GLU A 101 -1.43 -3.86 20.98
N GLN A 102 -1.00 -2.65 21.35
CA GLN A 102 -1.19 -1.52 20.45
C GLN A 102 -0.19 -1.77 19.32
N ALA A 103 -0.63 -2.55 18.34
CA ALA A 103 0.02 -2.63 17.05
C ALA A 103 0.16 -1.18 16.57
N ASP A 104 1.38 -0.65 16.60
CA ASP A 104 1.71 0.61 15.97
C ASP A 104 1.26 0.48 14.51
N ALA A 105 0.10 1.03 14.16
CA ALA A 105 -0.52 0.83 12.85
C ALA A 105 0.47 1.31 11.79
N LYS A 106 1.07 0.36 11.08
CA LYS A 106 2.09 0.65 10.06
C LYS A 106 1.36 0.99 8.78
N LEU A 107 1.68 2.13 8.20
CA LEU A 107 1.19 2.49 6.88
C LEU A 107 2.05 1.77 5.84
N THR A 108 1.44 0.98 4.96
CA THR A 108 2.17 0.22 3.94
C THR A 108 1.80 0.76 2.57
N VAL A 109 2.80 1.01 1.72
CA VAL A 109 2.66 1.49 0.35
C VAL A 109 3.12 0.39 -0.59
N ILE A 110 2.32 0.08 -1.60
CA ILE A 110 2.57 -0.99 -2.56
C ILE A 110 2.35 -0.43 -3.96
N GLY A 111 3.30 -0.60 -4.86
CA GLY A 111 3.21 -0.09 -6.24
C GLY A 111 3.96 -0.99 -7.23
N PRO A 112 3.88 -0.70 -8.55
CA PRO A 112 4.50 -1.54 -9.56
C PRO A 112 6.02 -1.32 -9.62
N ALA A 113 6.79 -2.41 -9.75
CA ALA A 113 8.26 -2.43 -9.64
C ALA A 113 9.01 -1.67 -10.75
N ASN A 114 8.31 -1.17 -11.77
CA ASN A 114 8.88 -0.49 -12.94
C ASN A 114 8.74 1.05 -12.92
N ARG A 115 8.22 1.65 -11.84
CA ARG A 115 7.83 3.08 -11.83
C ARG A 115 8.29 3.91 -10.63
N ILE A 116 9.08 3.35 -9.70
CA ILE A 116 9.52 4.10 -8.50
C ILE A 116 10.99 4.51 -8.65
N GLU A 117 11.23 5.71 -9.22
CA GLU A 117 12.52 6.39 -9.06
C GLU A 117 12.53 7.12 -7.71
N THR A 118 13.04 6.43 -6.68
CA THR A 118 13.47 6.97 -5.38
C THR A 118 12.50 7.97 -4.70
N LEU A 119 11.74 7.47 -3.72
CA LEU A 119 11.02 8.28 -2.73
C LEU A 119 12.01 9.24 -2.01
N HIS A 120 12.05 10.50 -2.43
CA HIS A 120 12.71 11.55 -1.67
C HIS A 120 11.86 11.85 -0.42
N LYS A 121 12.47 11.66 0.75
CA LYS A 121 11.80 11.41 2.03
C LYS A 121 12.20 12.47 3.04
N ASP A 122 11.21 13.23 3.53
CA ASP A 122 11.30 13.98 4.78
C ASP A 122 10.33 13.33 5.78
N GLU A 123 10.62 13.44 7.09
CA GLU A 123 9.91 12.77 8.19
C GLU A 123 8.38 13.04 8.26
N THR A 124 7.86 13.91 7.40
CA THR A 124 6.46 14.36 7.36
C THR A 124 5.78 14.24 6.00
N LEU A 125 6.49 13.80 4.94
CA LEU A 125 5.98 13.80 3.57
C LEU A 125 6.43 12.58 2.79
N ILE A 126 5.44 11.85 2.25
CA ILE A 126 5.64 10.79 1.26
C ILE A 126 5.42 11.42 -0.12
N SER A 127 6.45 11.42 -0.97
CA SER A 127 6.37 11.95 -2.35
C SER A 127 6.73 10.86 -3.35
N ALA A 128 5.73 10.32 -4.06
CA ALA A 128 5.95 9.44 -5.21
C ALA A 128 6.13 10.29 -6.46
N LEU A 129 7.23 10.07 -7.18
CA LEU A 129 7.53 10.72 -8.46
C LEU A 129 7.72 9.60 -9.50
N VAL A 130 6.83 9.55 -10.48
CA VAL A 130 6.86 8.56 -11.56
C VAL A 130 7.37 9.26 -12.82
N SER A 131 8.48 8.78 -13.37
CA SER A 131 9.07 9.28 -14.61
C SER A 131 8.65 8.38 -15.79
N HIS A 132 8.47 8.97 -16.98
CA HIS A 132 8.11 8.27 -18.23
C HIS A 132 9.20 8.48 -19.29
N ASN A 133 9.44 7.47 -20.12
CA ASN A 133 10.19 7.59 -21.38
C ASN A 133 9.22 7.78 -22.54
#